data_AF-B4VMN1-F1
#
_entry.id   AF-B4VMN1-F1
#
_cell.length_a   1.000
_cell.length_b   1.000
_cell.length_c   1.000
_cell.angle_alpha   90.00
_cell.angle_beta   90.00
_cell.angle_gamma   90.00
#
_symmetry.space_group_name_H-M   'P 1'
#
loop_
_entity.id
_entity.type
_entity.pdbx_description
1 polymer ?
#
loop_
_entity_poly.entity_id
_entity_poly.type
_entity_poly.pdbx_seq_one_letter_code
_entity_poly.pdbx_strand_id
1 'polypeptide(L)' 'MSIFRQYIAPFLIVLVFVVALLAVSARIFLPNDMAAPAPIEDTNSVSMRGLGTF' A
#
# COMPACT_ATOMS: atom_id res chain seq x y z
N MET A 1 37.53 -14.50 8.40
CA MET A 1 36.33 -15.12 7.80
C MET A 1 35.66 -14.16 6.80
N SER A 2 36.29 -13.88 5.66
CA SER A 2 35.77 -12.90 4.67
C SER A 2 34.64 -13.47 3.81
N ILE A 3 34.70 -14.76 3.46
CA ILE A 3 33.75 -15.43 2.56
C ILE A 3 32.31 -15.31 3.04
N PHE A 4 32.06 -15.51 4.34
CA PHE A 4 30.71 -15.48 4.89
C PHE A 4 30.07 -14.09 4.70
N ARG A 5 30.79 -13.03 5.05
CA ARG A 5 30.29 -11.67 4.91
C ARG A 5 30.29 -11.17 3.46
N GLN A 6 31.17 -11.68 2.61
CA GLN A 6 31.36 -11.18 1.25
C GLN A 6 30.40 -11.82 0.24
N TYR A 7 29.84 -12.99 0.52
CA TYR A 7 28.88 -13.66 -0.36
C TYR A 7 27.53 -13.91 0.30
N ILE A 8 27.50 -14.35 1.55
CA ILE A 8 26.24 -14.72 2.22
C ILE A 8 25.47 -13.47 2.65
N ALA A 9 26.14 -12.44 3.17
CA ALA A 9 25.46 -11.20 3.52
C ALA A 9 24.83 -10.49 2.30
N PRO A 10 25.54 -10.26 1.17
CA PRO A 10 24.92 -9.70 -0.03
C PRO A 10 23.78 -10.56 -0.58
N PHE A 11 23.94 -11.89 -0.57
CA PHE A 11 22.89 -12.79 -1.03
C PHE A 11 21.63 -12.69 -0.16
N LEU A 12 21.78 -12.67 1.16
CA LEU A 12 20.65 -12.50 2.09
C LEU A 12 19.98 -11.14 1.93
N ILE A 13 20.74 -10.08 1.67
CA ILE A 13 20.16 -8.75 1.40
C ILE A 13 19.24 -8.81 0.19
N VAL A 14 19.70 -9.39 -0.92
CA VAL A 14 18.87 -9.53 -2.14
C VAL A 14 17.68 -10.46 -1.89
N LEU A 15 17.87 -11.57 -1.18
CA LEU A 15 16.80 -12.50 -0.85
C LEU A 15 15.70 -11.82 -0.03
N VAL A 16 16.06 -11.14 1.05
CA VAL A 16 15.12 -10.41 1.91
C VAL A 16 14.46 -9.28 1.15
N PHE A 17 15.20 -8.56 0.32
CA PHE A 17 14.65 -7.52 -0.54
C PHE A 17 13.59 -8.06 -1.50
N VAL A 18 13.86 -9.16 -2.20
CA VAL A 18 12.90 -9.80 -3.11
C VAL A 18 11.67 -10.29 -2.36
N VAL A 19 11.84 -10.94 -1.21
CA VAL A 19 10.72 -11.39 -0.38
C VAL A 19 9.88 -10.19 0.10
N ALA A 20 10.51 -9.13 0.58
CA ALA A 20 9.82 -7.92 1.01
C ALA A 20 9.06 -7.26 -0.15
N LEU A 21 9.69 -7.16 -1.32
CA LEU A 21 9.11 -6.60 -2.54
C LEU A 21 7.89 -7.42 -3.01
N LEU A 22 7.99 -8.75 -2.99
CA LEU A 22 6.86 -9.63 -3.30
C LEU A 22 5.74 -9.52 -2.25
N ALA A 23 6.08 -9.52 -0.96
CA ALA A 23 5.11 -9.40 0.11
C ALA A 23 4.32 -8.09 0.06
N VAL A 24 5.00 -6.95 -0.12
CA VAL A 24 4.35 -5.64 -0.22
C VAL A 24 3.50 -5.53 -1.50
N SER A 25 3.99 -6.08 -2.62
CA SER A 25 3.26 -6.04 -3.88
C SER A 25 2.01 -6.93 -3.83
N ALA A 26 2.14 -8.14 -3.27
CA ALA A 26 1.02 -9.06 -3.08
C ALA A 26 -0.03 -8.52 -2.10
N ARG A 27 0.39 -7.78 -1.08
CA ARG A 27 -0.51 -7.19 -0.07
C ARG A 27 -1.54 -6.23 -0.68
N ILE A 28 -1.22 -5.55 -1.77
CA ILE A 28 -2.15 -4.66 -2.49
C ILE A 28 -3.35 -5.42 -3.07
N PHE A 29 -3.14 -6.68 -3.44
CA PHE A 29 -4.17 -7.53 -4.05
C PHE A 29 -4.93 -8.37 -3.03
N LEU A 30 -4.70 -8.20 -1.72
CA LEU A 30 -5.50 -8.86 -0.70
C LEU A 30 -6.92 -8.25 -0.68
N PRO A 31 -7.98 -9.07 -0.55
CA PRO A 31 -9.36 -8.56 -0.52
C PRO A 31 -9.57 -7.45 0.51
N ASN A 32 -8.87 -7.54 1.66
CA ASN A 32 -8.92 -6.53 2.72
C ASN A 32 -8.27 -5.19 2.35
N ASP A 33 -7.28 -5.17 1.44
CA ASP A 33 -6.65 -3.92 0.98
C ASP A 33 -7.55 -3.17 -0.02
N MET A 34 -8.31 -3.91 -0.84
CA MET A 34 -9.28 -3.36 -1.81
C MET A 34 -10.68 -3.13 -1.22
N ALA A 35 -10.91 -3.48 0.05
CA ALA A 35 -12.23 -3.42 0.69
C ALA A 35 -12.65 -2.02 1.15
N ALA A 36 -11.75 -1.03 1.11
CA ALA A 36 -12.07 0.33 1.50
C ALA A 36 -13.07 0.94 0.49
N PRO A 37 -14.29 1.33 0.92
CA PRO A 37 -15.22 2.04 0.05
C PRO A 37 -14.56 3.31 -0.46
N ALA A 38 -14.77 3.62 -1.74
CA ALA A 38 -14.33 4.91 -2.29
C ALA A 38 -14.89 6.04 -1.41
N PRO A 39 -14.13 7.14 -1.20
CA PRO A 39 -14.69 8.33 -0.59
C PRO A 39 -15.97 8.71 -1.33
N ILE A 40 -17.10 8.59 -0.64
CA ILE A 40 -18.37 9.12 -1.10
C ILE A 40 -18.46 10.52 -0.52
N GLU A 41 -18.37 11.57 -1.34
CA GLU A 41 -18.86 12.86 -0.91
C GLU A 41 -20.34 12.67 -0.52
N ASP A 42 -20.69 13.01 0.72
CA ASP A 42 -22.09 13.13 1.11
C ASP A 42 -22.73 14.15 0.17
N THR A 43 -23.53 13.69 -0.79
CA THR A 43 -24.30 14.51 -1.74
C THR A 43 -25.19 15.54 -1.04
N ASN A 44 -25.44 15.36 0.26
CA ASN A 44 -26.12 16.31 1.13
C ASN A 44 -25.36 17.64 1.32
N SER A 45 -24.02 17.62 1.30
CA SER A 45 -23.19 18.82 1.46
C SER A 45 -23.21 19.74 0.23
N VAL A 46 -23.38 19.16 -0.97
CA VAL A 46 -23.51 19.90 -2.23
C VAL A 46 -24.90 20.53 -2.36
N SER A 47 -25.95 19.82 -1.92
CA SER A 47 -27.33 20.33 -1.95
C SER A 47 -27.58 21.47 -0.96
N MET A 48 -27.04 21.38 0.26
CA MET A 48 -27.18 22.45 1.27
C MET A 48 -26.42 23.74 0.93
N ARG A 49 -25.35 23.68 0.14
CA ARG A 49 -24.59 24.87 -0.27
C ARG A 49 -25.26 25.65 -1.41
N GLY A 50 -26.18 25.02 -2.16
CA GLY A 50 -26.92 25.64 -3.26
C GLY A 50 -28.29 26.24 -2.88
N LEU A 51 -28.79 25.95 -1.68
CA LEU A 51 -30.12 26.40 -1.21
C LEU A 51 -30.07 27.57 -0.22
N GLY A 52 -28.88 28.07 0.12
CA GLY A 52 -28.68 29.15 1.11
C GLY A 52 -28.36 30.53 0.54
N THR A 53 -28.47 30.72 -0.77
CA THR A 53 -28.14 31.99 -1.43
C THR A 53 -29.25 32.47 -2.34
N PHE A 54 -30.48 32.60 -1.82
CA PHE A 54 -31.52 33.52 -2.29
C PHE A 54 -32.45 33.86 -1.12
#